data_AF-X1TSD8-F1
#
_entry.id   AF-X1TSD8-F1
#
_cell.length_a   1.000
_cell.length_b   1.000
_cell.length_c   1.000
_cell.angle_alpha   90.00
_cell.angle_beta   90.00
_cell.angle_gamma   90.00
#
_symmetry.space_group_name_H-M   'P 1'
#
loop_
_entity.id
_entity.type
_entity.pdbx_description
1 polymer ?
#
loop_
_entity_poly.entity_id
_entity_poly.type
_entity_poly.pdbx_seq_one_letter_code
_entity_poly.pdbx_strand_id
1 'polypeptide(L)'
;GDEDERDVTALTAGKEYKLRAYLKTKPILGVPVPSATLFFRKGDGSEIGHIETDESGYAGILWTPESADIGVYNIKAEFDGNEDFNRSSSDLIKITVEKELAVHNFNVVYGVKWCGWGFGWLANNVTKVFSTFLDFLHKYGLTDIVAHADESYYEPNKKELVFNIDVVIGERFLF
;
A
#
# COMPACT_ATOMS: atom_id res chain seq x y z
N GLY A 1 -16.50 18.08 10.43
CA GLY A 1 -17.33 16.88 10.56
C GLY A 1 -17.18 16.22 9.23
N ASP A 2 -16.11 15.45 9.11
CA ASP A 2 -15.42 15.34 7.83
C ASP A 2 -16.02 14.14 7.07
N GLU A 3 -16.73 14.45 5.99
CA GLU A 3 -17.54 13.53 5.18
C GLU A 3 -16.72 12.47 4.41
N ASP A 4 -15.40 12.39 4.63
CA ASP A 4 -14.49 11.47 3.95
C ASP A 4 -13.93 10.35 4.85
N GLU A 5 -14.31 10.29 6.12
CA GLU A 5 -13.78 9.33 7.09
C GLU A 5 -14.44 7.94 6.93
N ARG A 6 -14.04 7.22 5.88
CA ARG A 6 -14.43 5.82 5.64
C ARG A 6 -13.64 4.90 6.54
N ASP A 7 -14.31 3.94 7.17
CA ASP A 7 -13.63 2.83 7.84
C ASP A 7 -12.87 2.01 6.79
N VAL A 8 -11.54 1.97 6.90
CA VAL A 8 -10.66 1.28 5.96
C VAL A 8 -10.17 -0.01 6.60
N THR A 9 -10.38 -1.14 5.90
CA THR A 9 -9.90 -2.46 6.31
C THR A 9 -8.72 -2.94 5.47
N ALA A 10 -8.36 -2.23 4.39
CA ALA A 10 -7.17 -2.47 3.59
C ALA A 10 -6.18 -1.31 3.77
N LEU A 11 -5.07 -1.58 4.45
CA LEU A 11 -4.03 -0.62 4.78
C LEU A 11 -2.80 -0.86 3.91
N THR A 12 -1.98 0.16 3.73
CA THR A 12 -0.73 0.11 2.99
C THR A 12 0.41 0.37 3.96
N ALA A 13 1.37 -0.55 4.04
CA ALA A 13 2.57 -0.36 4.85
C ALA A 13 3.31 0.93 4.43
N GLY A 14 3.80 1.70 5.40
CA GLY A 14 4.45 3.00 5.19
C GLY A 14 3.49 4.19 5.09
N LYS A 15 2.17 3.97 4.96
CA LYS A 15 1.17 5.03 5.00
C LYS A 15 0.63 5.21 6.42
N GLU A 16 0.43 6.47 6.83
CA GLU A 16 -0.12 6.82 8.13
C GLU A 16 -1.65 6.68 8.14
N TYR A 17 -2.18 6.07 9.19
CA TYR A 17 -3.60 5.86 9.45
C TYR A 17 -3.97 6.33 10.85
N LYS A 18 -5.22 6.77 11.02
CA LYS A 18 -5.76 7.11 12.34
C LYS A 18 -6.60 5.96 12.88
N LEU A 19 -6.12 5.34 13.95
CA LEU A 19 -6.94 4.41 14.74
C LEU A 19 -7.78 5.22 15.71
N ARG A 20 -9.06 4.89 15.86
CA ARG A 20 -10.00 5.59 16.72
C ARG A 20 -10.91 4.64 17.47
N ALA A 21 -11.28 5.02 18.68
CA ALA A 21 -12.26 4.31 19.48
C ALA A 21 -12.96 5.26 20.47
N TYR A 22 -14.12 4.86 20.96
CA TYR A 22 -14.87 5.58 21.99
C TYR A 22 -15.07 4.69 23.20
N LEU A 23 -14.74 5.19 24.38
CA LEU A 23 -14.99 4.55 25.67
C LEU A 23 -16.17 5.22 26.38
N LYS A 24 -17.22 4.44 26.61
CA LYS A 24 -18.44 4.89 27.28
C LYS A 24 -18.92 3.83 28.27
N THR A 25 -19.54 4.27 29.35
CA THR A 25 -20.19 3.35 30.32
C THR A 25 -21.37 2.63 29.68
N LYS A 26 -21.76 1.45 30.20
CA LYS A 26 -23.05 0.83 29.84
C LYS A 26 -24.15 1.41 30.73
N PRO A 27 -25.40 1.65 30.24
CA PRO A 27 -26.05 1.15 29.01
C PRO A 27 -26.00 2.12 27.80
N ILE A 28 -26.76 1.83 26.72
CA ILE A 28 -26.71 2.39 25.33
C ILE A 28 -26.49 3.91 25.16
N LEU A 29 -26.84 4.76 26.14
CA LEU A 29 -26.57 6.21 26.12
C LEU A 29 -25.25 6.60 26.79
N GLY A 30 -24.40 5.61 27.08
CA GLY A 30 -23.20 5.65 27.92
C GLY A 30 -22.53 7.00 28.13
N VAL A 31 -22.28 7.33 29.39
CA VAL A 31 -21.49 8.50 29.77
C VAL A 31 -20.05 8.28 29.28
N PRO A 32 -19.47 9.24 28.55
CA PRO A 32 -18.04 9.26 28.27
C PRO A 32 -17.19 8.95 29.49
N VAL A 33 -16.15 8.14 29.33
CA VAL A 33 -15.14 7.94 30.37
C VAL A 33 -13.92 8.74 29.94
N PRO A 34 -13.71 9.97 30.46
CA PRO A 34 -12.54 10.78 30.14
C PRO A 34 -11.31 10.35 30.93
N SER A 35 -10.13 10.72 30.43
CA SER A 35 -8.82 10.45 31.06
C SER A 35 -8.54 8.96 31.35
N ALA A 36 -9.20 8.06 30.61
CA ALA A 36 -8.95 6.63 30.69
C ALA A 36 -7.95 6.20 29.60
N THR A 37 -6.96 5.42 29.98
CA THR A 37 -5.97 4.88 29.03
C THR A 37 -6.59 3.76 28.19
N LEU A 38 -6.67 3.97 26.88
CA LEU A 38 -7.16 3.00 25.92
C LEU A 38 -5.99 2.46 25.07
N PHE A 39 -5.88 1.14 24.99
CA PHE A 39 -4.84 0.43 24.24
C PHE A 39 -5.38 -0.07 22.91
N PHE A 40 -4.70 0.23 21.82
CA PHE A 40 -4.92 -0.39 20.51
C PHE A 40 -3.99 -1.60 20.39
N ARG A 41 -4.57 -2.78 20.21
CA ARG A 41 -3.82 -4.06 20.19
C ARG A 41 -4.20 -4.89 18.99
N LYS A 42 -3.24 -5.66 18.49
CA LYS A 42 -3.47 -6.75 17.54
C LYS A 42 -4.20 -7.90 18.24
N GLY A 43 -4.81 -8.79 17.45
CA GLY A 43 -5.59 -9.92 17.93
C GLY A 43 -4.77 -10.96 18.71
N ASP A 44 -3.45 -10.97 18.53
CA ASP A 44 -2.50 -11.77 19.30
C ASP A 44 -2.11 -11.14 20.65
N GLY A 45 -2.59 -9.92 20.93
CA GLY A 45 -2.31 -9.16 22.15
C GLY A 45 -1.16 -8.16 22.03
N SER A 46 -0.43 -8.14 20.92
CA SER A 46 0.66 -7.17 20.69
C SER A 46 0.13 -5.74 20.67
N GLU A 47 0.79 -4.83 21.38
CA GLU A 47 0.39 -3.43 21.43
C GLU A 47 0.84 -2.67 20.17
N ILE A 48 -0.08 -1.89 19.60
CA ILE A 48 0.20 -0.91 18.54
C ILE A 48 0.50 0.44 19.16
N GLY A 49 -0.28 0.82 20.18
CA GLY A 49 -0.07 2.02 20.98
C GLY A 49 -1.24 2.27 21.91
N HIS A 50 -1.18 3.36 22.68
CA HIS A 50 -2.23 3.76 23.61
C HIS A 50 -2.36 5.28 23.70
N ILE A 51 -3.51 5.74 24.16
CA ILE A 51 -3.77 7.16 24.44
C ILE A 51 -4.87 7.28 25.50
N GLU A 52 -4.87 8.39 26.24
CA GLU A 52 -5.98 8.75 27.12
C GLU A 52 -7.16 9.30 26.31
N THR A 53 -8.36 8.92 26.73
CA THR A 53 -9.61 9.43 26.15
C THR A 53 -9.85 10.88 26.53
N ASP A 54 -10.36 11.69 25.60
CA ASP A 54 -10.78 13.08 25.87
C ASP A 54 -12.10 13.18 26.67
N GLU A 55 -12.60 14.39 26.88
CA GLU A 55 -13.87 14.67 27.58
C GLU A 55 -15.10 13.97 26.95
N SER A 56 -15.04 13.63 25.67
CA SER A 56 -16.08 12.91 24.94
C SER A 56 -15.90 11.38 24.99
N GLY A 57 -14.85 10.90 25.65
CA GLY A 57 -14.49 9.48 25.72
C GLY A 57 -13.80 9.00 24.45
N TYR A 58 -13.35 9.92 23.59
CA TYR A 58 -12.71 9.61 22.32
C TYR A 58 -11.21 9.42 22.51
N ALA A 59 -10.66 8.39 21.88
CA ALA A 59 -9.24 8.11 21.82
C ALA A 59 -8.84 7.88 20.35
N GLY A 60 -7.77 8.54 19.89
CA GLY A 60 -7.25 8.30 18.55
C GLY A 60 -5.73 8.44 18.46
N ILE A 61 -5.09 7.48 17.81
CA ILE A 61 -3.64 7.47 17.57
C ILE A 61 -3.34 7.42 16.08
N LEU A 62 -2.20 8.00 15.71
CA LEU A 62 -1.62 7.81 14.37
C LEU A 62 -0.78 6.54 14.40
N TRP A 63 -0.94 5.71 13.38
CA TRP A 63 -0.21 4.47 13.21
C TRP A 63 0.21 4.30 11.75
N THR A 64 1.48 4.00 11.55
CA THR A 64 2.08 3.71 10.25
C THR A 64 2.55 2.25 10.27
N PRO A 65 1.82 1.31 9.65
CA PRO A 65 2.22 -0.10 9.61
C PRO A 65 3.57 -0.26 8.91
N GLU A 66 4.45 -1.07 9.47
CA GLU A 66 5.77 -1.34 8.87
C GLU A 66 5.72 -2.55 7.93
N SER A 67 6.81 -2.81 7.19
CA SER A 67 6.90 -3.99 6.32
C SER A 67 6.73 -5.32 7.07
N ALA A 68 7.11 -5.35 8.36
CA ALA A 68 6.89 -6.52 9.23
C ALA A 68 5.41 -6.74 9.59
N ASP A 69 4.56 -5.72 9.42
CA ASP A 69 3.12 -5.78 9.69
C ASP A 69 2.30 -6.25 8.48
N ILE A 70 2.92 -6.54 7.34
CA ILE A 70 2.23 -7.00 6.13
C ILE A 70 1.53 -8.34 6.41
N GLY A 71 0.25 -8.42 6.08
CA GLY A 71 -0.57 -9.61 6.28
C GLY A 71 -1.98 -9.30 6.74
N VAL A 72 -2.69 -10.34 7.14
CA VAL A 72 -4.09 -10.26 7.57
C VAL A 72 -4.18 -10.60 9.05
N TYR A 73 -4.74 -9.68 9.84
CA TYR A 73 -4.91 -9.86 11.28
C TYR A 73 -6.06 -9.02 11.80
N ASN A 74 -6.37 -9.20 13.08
CA ASN A 74 -7.41 -8.44 13.76
C ASN A 74 -6.80 -7.34 14.64
N ILE A 75 -7.50 -6.22 14.80
CA ILE A 75 -7.19 -5.17 15.78
C ILE A 75 -8.40 -5.00 16.70
N LYS A 76 -8.14 -4.62 17.96
CA LYS A 76 -9.16 -4.20 18.93
C LYS A 76 -8.65 -3.01 19.74
N ALA A 77 -9.60 -2.27 20.32
CA ALA A 77 -9.34 -1.36 21.42
C ALA A 77 -9.65 -2.06 22.75
N GLU A 78 -8.80 -1.87 23.75
CA GLU A 78 -8.91 -2.49 25.06
C GLU A 78 -8.68 -1.46 26.15
N PHE A 79 -9.61 -1.42 27.11
CA PHE A 79 -9.48 -0.64 28.33
C PHE A 79 -9.21 -1.62 29.47
N ASP A 80 -8.06 -1.52 30.11
CA ASP A 80 -7.62 -2.50 31.12
C ASP A 80 -8.35 -2.39 32.47
N GLY A 81 -9.20 -1.37 32.64
CA GLY A 81 -9.86 -1.06 33.91
C GLY A 81 -9.09 -0.03 34.74
N ASN A 82 -9.76 0.57 35.70
CA ASN A 82 -9.18 1.44 36.72
C ASN A 82 -9.93 1.26 38.05
N GLU A 83 -9.74 2.17 39.01
CA GLU A 83 -10.40 2.10 40.33
C GLU A 83 -11.93 2.20 40.23
N ASP A 84 -12.44 2.91 39.22
CA ASP A 84 -13.86 3.24 39.05
C ASP A 84 -14.58 2.31 38.06
N PHE A 85 -13.86 1.73 37.10
CA PHE A 85 -14.41 1.01 35.96
C PHE A 85 -13.70 -0.31 35.69
N ASN A 86 -14.49 -1.35 35.40
CA ASN A 86 -13.97 -2.66 35.01
C ASN A 86 -13.33 -2.64 33.62
N ARG A 87 -12.43 -3.60 33.37
CA ARG A 87 -11.87 -3.89 32.04
C ARG A 87 -12.98 -4.09 30.99
N SER A 88 -12.74 -3.60 29.79
CA SER A 88 -13.60 -3.84 28.62
C SER A 88 -12.79 -3.87 27.32
N SER A 89 -13.34 -4.49 26.28
CA SER A 89 -12.74 -4.53 24.95
C SER A 89 -13.78 -4.29 23.86
N SER A 90 -13.35 -3.71 22.74
CA SER A 90 -14.16 -3.62 21.53
C SER A 90 -14.28 -4.97 20.83
N ASP A 91 -15.15 -5.01 19.81
CA ASP A 91 -15.14 -6.08 18.82
C ASP A 91 -13.82 -6.08 18.02
N LEU A 92 -13.50 -7.24 17.45
CA LEU A 92 -12.34 -7.41 16.57
C LEU A 92 -12.65 -6.87 15.17
N ILE A 93 -11.79 -6.01 14.66
CA ILE A 93 -11.82 -5.53 13.27
C ILE A 93 -10.74 -6.26 12.49
N LYS A 94 -11.13 -6.96 11.43
CA LYS A 94 -10.20 -7.61 10.51
C LYS A 94 -9.60 -6.57 9.57
N ILE A 95 -8.28 -6.51 9.51
CA ILE A 95 -7.54 -5.66 8.58
C ILE A 95 -6.59 -6.49 7.72
N THR A 96 -6.30 -5.96 6.53
CA THR A 96 -5.29 -6.45 5.60
C THR A 96 -4.28 -5.34 5.40
N VAL A 97 -3.03 -5.54 5.80
CA VAL A 97 -1.92 -4.64 5.48
C VAL A 97 -1.20 -5.17 4.25
N GLU A 98 -1.17 -4.38 3.20
CA GLU A 98 -0.53 -4.68 1.93
C GLU A 98 0.71 -3.82 1.75
N LYS A 99 1.60 -4.26 0.85
CA LYS A 99 2.78 -3.49 0.49
C LYS A 99 2.38 -2.31 -0.42
N GLU A 100 3.05 -1.18 -0.27
CA GLU A 100 3.02 -0.14 -1.29
C GLU A 100 3.71 -0.63 -2.57
N LEU A 101 2.99 -0.61 -3.69
CA LEU A 101 3.56 -0.89 -5.00
C LEU A 101 4.09 0.42 -5.58
N ALA A 102 5.41 0.56 -5.61
CA ALA A 102 6.04 1.65 -6.34
C ALA A 102 6.07 1.31 -7.83
N VAL A 103 5.43 2.14 -8.64
CA VAL A 103 5.54 2.11 -10.11
C VAL A 103 6.61 3.11 -10.51
N HIS A 104 7.70 2.62 -11.08
CA HIS A 104 8.76 3.46 -11.57
C HIS A 104 8.76 3.47 -13.10
N ASN A 105 8.68 4.67 -13.68
CA ASN A 105 8.74 4.87 -15.11
C ASN A 105 10.18 5.08 -15.58
N PHE A 106 10.64 4.32 -16.56
CA PHE A 106 11.97 4.43 -17.15
C PHE A 106 11.93 4.33 -18.67
N ASN A 107 12.87 5.02 -19.32
CA ASN A 107 13.17 4.79 -20.73
C ASN A 107 14.33 3.81 -20.88
N VAL A 108 14.06 2.63 -21.43
CA VAL A 108 15.11 1.68 -21.86
C VAL A 108 15.52 2.02 -23.29
N VAL A 109 16.76 2.47 -23.45
CA VAL A 109 17.30 2.87 -24.74
C VAL A 109 18.20 1.77 -25.29
N TYR A 110 17.86 1.25 -26.47
CA TYR A 110 18.62 0.21 -27.15
C TYR A 110 19.12 0.67 -28.51
N GLY A 111 20.45 0.70 -28.68
CA GLY A 111 21.08 1.06 -29.95
C GLY A 111 20.94 -0.07 -31.00
N VAL A 112 20.25 0.23 -32.10
CA VAL A 112 20.04 -0.71 -33.20
C VAL A 112 21.14 -0.55 -34.24
N LYS A 113 22.11 -1.47 -34.21
CA LYS A 113 23.24 -1.47 -35.15
C LYS A 113 22.87 -1.97 -36.54
N TRP A 114 21.91 -2.89 -36.63
CA TRP A 114 21.50 -3.50 -37.89
C TRP A 114 20.03 -3.93 -37.85
N CYS A 115 19.33 -3.68 -38.96
CA CYS A 115 17.97 -4.15 -39.19
C CYS A 115 17.90 -4.68 -40.63
N GLY A 116 17.72 -5.99 -40.80
CA GLY A 116 17.69 -6.64 -42.13
C GLY A 116 16.57 -6.14 -43.05
N TRP A 117 15.51 -5.58 -42.48
CA TRP A 117 14.37 -5.00 -43.21
C TRP A 117 14.49 -3.48 -43.43
N GLY A 118 15.58 -2.88 -42.95
CA GLY A 118 15.82 -1.44 -43.01
C GLY A 118 15.19 -0.66 -41.85
N PHE A 119 15.78 0.49 -41.53
CA PHE A 119 15.36 1.32 -40.41
C PHE A 119 13.98 1.98 -40.59
N GLY A 120 13.52 2.18 -41.84
CA GLY A 120 12.16 2.66 -42.11
C GLY A 120 11.08 1.63 -41.78
N TRP A 121 11.35 0.34 -41.98
CA TRP A 121 10.45 -0.73 -41.53
C TRP A 121 10.35 -0.75 -40.01
N LEU A 122 11.49 -0.61 -39.33
CA LEU A 122 11.55 -0.59 -37.87
C LEU A 122 10.73 0.56 -37.29
N ALA A 123 10.88 1.77 -37.85
CA ALA A 123 10.13 2.95 -37.44
C ALA A 123 8.60 2.77 -37.51
N ASN A 124 8.12 2.02 -38.51
CA ASN A 124 6.69 1.77 -38.72
C ASN A 124 6.15 0.54 -37.98
N ASN A 125 7.02 -0.24 -37.32
CA ASN A 125 6.64 -1.49 -36.63
C ASN A 125 7.15 -1.54 -35.18
N VAL A 126 7.46 -0.39 -34.57
CA VAL A 126 7.95 -0.29 -33.18
C VAL A 126 7.05 -1.06 -32.22
N THR A 127 5.73 -0.90 -32.34
CA THR A 127 4.74 -1.59 -31.48
C THR A 127 4.80 -3.13 -31.57
N LYS A 128 5.16 -3.70 -32.73
CA LYS A 128 5.35 -5.15 -32.88
C LYS A 128 6.66 -5.65 -32.28
N VAL A 129 7.73 -4.89 -32.49
CA VAL A 129 9.03 -5.19 -31.88
C VAL A 129 8.91 -5.14 -30.36
N PHE A 130 8.14 -4.18 -29.88
CA PHE A 130 7.82 -3.98 -28.48
C PHE A 130 7.01 -5.10 -27.85
N SER A 131 5.90 -5.52 -28.48
CA SER A 131 5.10 -6.63 -27.96
C SER A 131 5.95 -7.91 -27.85
N THR A 132 6.80 -8.15 -28.85
CA THR A 132 7.72 -9.30 -28.84
C THR A 132 8.75 -9.21 -27.71
N PHE A 133 9.25 -8.01 -27.40
CA PHE A 133 10.17 -7.78 -26.29
C PHE A 133 9.50 -8.01 -24.93
N LEU A 134 8.28 -7.52 -24.74
CA LEU A 134 7.49 -7.79 -23.54
C LEU A 134 7.21 -9.29 -23.35
N ASP A 135 6.75 -9.97 -24.40
CA ASP A 135 6.52 -11.43 -24.37
C ASP A 135 7.80 -12.19 -23.97
N PHE A 136 8.95 -11.74 -24.47
CA PHE A 136 10.24 -12.28 -24.08
C PHE A 136 10.50 -12.07 -22.58
N LEU A 137 10.37 -10.84 -22.05
CA LEU A 137 10.60 -10.56 -20.63
C LEU A 137 9.68 -11.40 -19.73
N HIS A 138 8.40 -11.48 -20.07
CA HIS A 138 7.40 -12.28 -19.34
C HIS A 138 7.75 -13.76 -19.36
N LYS A 139 8.24 -14.28 -20.49
CA LYS A 139 8.73 -15.67 -20.60
C LYS A 139 9.90 -15.96 -19.66
N TYR A 140 10.74 -14.97 -19.35
CA TYR A 140 11.85 -15.10 -18.38
C TYR A 140 11.45 -14.71 -16.95
N GLY A 141 10.15 -14.55 -16.67
CA GLY A 141 9.63 -14.34 -15.32
C GLY A 141 9.59 -12.88 -14.86
N LEU A 142 9.88 -11.92 -15.75
CA LEU A 142 9.77 -10.50 -15.45
C LEU A 142 8.35 -10.00 -15.74
N THR A 143 7.36 -10.52 -15.02
CA THR A 143 5.92 -10.23 -15.24
C THR A 143 5.47 -8.89 -14.69
N ASP A 144 6.23 -8.28 -13.77
CA ASP A 144 5.90 -7.01 -13.12
C ASP A 144 6.34 -5.77 -13.93
N ILE A 145 6.65 -5.98 -15.21
CA ILE A 145 6.98 -4.93 -16.16
C ILE A 145 5.78 -4.71 -17.07
N VAL A 146 5.22 -3.52 -16.99
CA VAL A 146 4.28 -2.99 -17.97
C VAL A 146 5.08 -2.07 -18.89
N ALA A 147 4.77 -2.05 -20.17
CA ALA A 147 5.40 -1.07 -21.03
C ALA A 147 4.35 -0.37 -21.89
N HIS A 148 4.58 0.92 -22.11
CA HIS A 148 3.71 1.84 -22.81
C HIS A 148 4.09 1.90 -24.28
N ALA A 149 3.37 1.13 -25.10
CA ALA A 149 3.64 1.00 -26.54
C ALA A 149 3.43 2.31 -27.31
N ASP A 150 2.54 3.16 -26.80
CA ASP A 150 2.18 4.49 -27.31
C ASP A 150 3.23 5.54 -27.00
N GLU A 151 3.99 5.37 -25.91
CA GLU A 151 5.11 6.25 -25.54
C GLU A 151 6.48 5.71 -25.99
N SER A 152 6.51 4.48 -26.53
CA SER A 152 7.72 3.86 -27.07
C SER A 152 7.91 4.20 -28.55
N TYR A 153 9.14 4.52 -28.96
CA TYR A 153 9.45 4.99 -30.31
C TYR A 153 10.83 4.57 -30.80
N TYR A 154 11.07 4.75 -32.09
CA TYR A 154 12.39 4.62 -32.71
C TYR A 154 12.90 6.01 -33.07
N GLU A 155 14.08 6.38 -32.57
CA GLU A 155 14.79 7.63 -32.90
C GLU A 155 15.73 7.38 -34.09
N PRO A 156 15.37 7.81 -35.32
CA PRO A 156 16.11 7.44 -36.51
C PRO A 156 17.50 8.06 -36.58
N ASN A 157 17.70 9.25 -36.01
CA ASN A 157 18.98 9.96 -36.09
C ASN A 157 20.04 9.29 -35.23
N LYS A 158 19.63 8.76 -34.07
CA LYS A 158 20.50 8.04 -33.14
C LYS A 158 20.52 6.53 -33.40
N LYS A 159 19.56 6.03 -34.18
CA LYS A 159 19.30 4.61 -34.39
C LYS A 159 19.01 3.88 -33.08
N GLU A 160 18.18 4.49 -32.25
CA GLU A 160 17.83 3.99 -30.92
C GLU A 160 16.36 3.58 -30.88
N LEU A 161 16.07 2.43 -30.28
CA LEU A 161 14.74 2.08 -29.80
C LEU A 161 14.63 2.58 -28.36
N VAL A 162 13.58 3.35 -28.09
CA VAL A 162 13.27 3.84 -26.76
C VAL A 162 11.99 3.16 -26.32
N PHE A 163 12.11 2.36 -25.27
CA PHE A 163 10.98 1.70 -24.64
C PHE A 163 10.63 2.42 -23.35
N ASN A 164 9.43 2.99 -23.29
CA ASN A 164 8.90 3.52 -22.06
C ASN A 164 8.29 2.37 -21.26
N ILE A 165 8.84 2.09 -20.09
CA ILE A 165 8.43 0.97 -19.24
C ILE A 165 8.09 1.45 -17.85
N ASP A 166 7.02 0.88 -17.30
CA ASP A 166 6.68 0.92 -15.90
C ASP A 166 7.12 -0.39 -15.24
N VAL A 167 8.01 -0.27 -14.26
CA VAL A 167 8.42 -1.39 -13.43
C VAL A 167 7.69 -1.28 -12.10
N VAL A 168 6.90 -2.29 -11.76
CA VAL A 168 6.30 -2.42 -10.44
C VAL A 168 7.29 -3.16 -9.55
N ILE A 169 7.93 -2.46 -8.61
CA ILE A 169 8.90 -3.08 -7.70
C ILE A 169 8.17 -3.44 -6.39
N GLY A 170 7.71 -4.68 -6.29
CA GLY A 170 7.52 -5.32 -5.00
C GLY A 170 8.85 -5.94 -4.58
N GLU A 171 9.43 -5.57 -3.41
CA GLU A 171 10.74 -6.14 -3.00
C GLU A 171 10.68 -7.68 -2.96
N ARG A 172 11.12 -8.30 -4.05
CA ARG A 172 11.45 -9.71 -4.18
C ARG A 172 12.94 -9.89 -4.48
N PHE A 173 13.73 -8.84 -4.26
CA PHE A 173 15.18 -8.85 -4.40
C PHE A 173 15.82 -8.60 -3.03
N LEU A 174 15.83 -9.64 -2.19
CA LEU A 174 16.88 -9.81 -1.20
C LEU A 174 17.66 -11.05 -1.66
N PHE A 175 18.88 -10.80 -2.13
CA PHE A 175 19.88 -11.84 -2.42
C PHE A 175 20.48 -12.39 -1.13
#